data_AF-A0A8H7IXF8-F1
#
_entry.id   AF-A0A8H7IXF8-F1
#
_cell.length_a   1.000
_cell.length_b   1.000
_cell.length_c   1.000
_cell.angle_alpha   90.00
_cell.angle_beta   90.00
_cell.angle_gamma   90.00
#
_symmetry.space_group_name_H-M   'P 1'
#
loop_
_entity.id
_entity.type
_entity.pdbx_description
1 polymer ?
#
loop_
_entity_poly.entity_id
_entity_poly.type
_entity_poly.pdbx_seq_one_letter_code
_entity_poly.pdbx_strand_id
1 'polypeptide(L)'
;MNAAPHPAQLSSSPRNKPCIFFDKLQGFEWEEGTDPLLQALTTLNDAPPWLLSSLTVNVSEPDALLTWIDTNNAALITELFIYCPATAITPHAWCRLFDRLSQEATNIQDLQVYWDWDWESITPSMAGLGKSLTFVRALGALKVKGNLTICGFYAKNWPMYLSGRIGTPPFNPQISKGNEWEIALERYQFGTEALMP
;
A
#
# COMPACT_ATOMS: atom_id res chain seq x y z
N MET A 1 15.60 -6.80 -20.05
CA MET A 1 14.58 -7.69 -19.46
C MET A 1 15.05 -8.12 -18.07
N ASN A 2 14.96 -7.21 -17.11
CA ASN A 2 15.02 -7.57 -15.71
C ASN A 2 13.57 -7.46 -15.22
N ALA A 3 13.04 -8.57 -14.72
CA ALA A 3 11.72 -8.59 -14.12
C ALA A 3 11.65 -7.50 -13.04
N ALA A 4 10.54 -6.78 -12.99
CA ALA A 4 10.21 -5.97 -11.82
C ALA A 4 10.41 -6.84 -10.57
N PRO A 5 11.01 -6.31 -9.48
CA PRO A 5 11.16 -7.09 -8.28
C PRO A 5 9.77 -7.53 -7.83
N HIS A 6 9.53 -8.84 -7.79
CA HIS A 6 8.37 -9.43 -7.13
C HIS A 6 8.28 -8.80 -5.72
N PRO A 7 7.10 -8.39 -5.23
CA PRO A 7 6.94 -7.81 -3.90
C PRO A 7 7.26 -8.79 -2.74
N ALA A 8 7.83 -9.96 -3.01
CA ALA A 8 7.99 -11.06 -2.07
C ALA A 8 9.34 -11.11 -1.31
N GLN A 9 10.22 -10.11 -1.41
CA GLN A 9 11.51 -10.17 -0.70
C GLN A 9 11.86 -8.90 0.07
N LEU A 10 11.04 -8.60 1.09
CA LEU A 10 11.44 -7.74 2.20
C LEU A 10 10.72 -8.17 3.50
N SER A 11 10.98 -9.39 3.97
CA SER A 11 11.31 -9.65 5.38
C SER A 11 11.51 -11.14 5.61
N SER A 12 12.59 -11.48 6.28
CA SER A 12 12.74 -12.74 6.99
C SER A 12 12.32 -12.51 8.44
N SER A 13 11.22 -13.14 8.90
CA SER A 13 10.83 -13.51 10.29
C SER A 13 9.29 -13.43 10.50
N PRO A 14 8.72 -13.90 11.62
CA PRO A 14 8.65 -15.26 12.16
C PRO A 14 7.17 -15.66 12.47
N ARG A 15 6.75 -16.90 12.18
CA ARG A 15 5.34 -17.40 12.23
C ARG A 15 4.43 -16.73 11.19
N ASN A 16 3.95 -17.51 10.22
CA ASN A 16 3.10 -17.08 9.10
C ASN A 16 1.90 -16.25 9.60
N LYS A 17 2.02 -14.92 9.52
CA LYS A 17 0.85 -14.04 9.60
C LYS A 17 0.06 -14.27 8.31
N PRO A 18 -1.27 -14.45 8.39
CA PRO A 18 -2.06 -14.62 7.18
C PRO A 18 -1.98 -13.34 6.34
N CYS A 19 -1.70 -13.53 5.05
CA CYS A 19 -1.56 -12.44 4.09
C CYS A 19 -2.48 -12.68 2.90
N ILE A 20 -3.23 -11.64 2.52
CA ILE A 20 -4.16 -11.65 1.38
C ILE A 20 -3.66 -10.68 0.32
N PHE A 21 -3.66 -11.12 -0.93
CA PHE A 21 -3.31 -10.32 -2.10
C PHE A 21 -4.57 -9.95 -2.90
N PHE A 22 -4.74 -8.65 -3.12
CA PHE A 22 -5.72 -8.04 -4.01
C PHE A 22 -4.98 -7.43 -5.21
N ASP A 23 -4.44 -8.30 -6.05
CA ASP A 23 -3.62 -7.94 -7.22
C ASP A 23 -4.28 -8.24 -8.56
N LYS A 24 -5.53 -8.71 -8.53
CA LYS A 24 -6.38 -8.98 -9.69
C LYS A 24 -7.62 -8.10 -9.65
N LEU A 25 -8.19 -7.84 -10.83
CA LEU A 25 -9.39 -7.02 -10.97
C LEU A 25 -10.57 -7.50 -10.11
N GLN A 26 -10.61 -8.80 -9.77
CA GLN A 26 -11.63 -9.41 -8.94
C GLN A 26 -11.03 -10.49 -8.04
N GLY A 27 -11.59 -10.61 -6.84
CA GLY A 27 -11.21 -11.64 -5.88
C GLY A 27 -9.91 -11.32 -5.16
N PHE A 28 -9.36 -12.35 -4.51
CA PHE A 28 -8.12 -12.26 -3.77
C PHE A 28 -7.45 -13.64 -3.72
N GLU A 29 -6.17 -13.65 -3.38
CA GLU A 29 -5.40 -14.87 -3.18
C GLU A 29 -4.72 -14.84 -1.81
N TRP A 30 -4.55 -16.01 -1.20
CA TRP A 30 -3.80 -16.15 0.03
C TRP A 30 -2.32 -16.35 -0.26
N GLU A 31 -1.46 -15.89 0.64
CA GLU A 31 -0.05 -16.26 0.63
C GLU A 31 0.13 -17.77 0.74
N GLU A 32 1.12 -18.30 0.02
CA GLU A 32 1.48 -19.71 0.09
C GLU A 32 1.80 -20.11 1.55
N GLY A 33 1.19 -21.20 2.01
CA GLY A 33 1.36 -21.66 3.39
C GLY A 33 0.47 -20.95 4.43
N THR A 34 -0.51 -20.15 3.99
CA THR A 34 -1.61 -19.71 4.86
C THR A 34 -2.41 -20.91 5.38
N ASP A 35 -2.85 -20.87 6.65
CA ASP A 35 -3.62 -21.94 7.27
C ASP A 35 -4.88 -22.31 6.45
N PRO A 36 -5.07 -23.58 6.03
CA PRO A 36 -6.22 -24.01 5.24
C PRO A 36 -7.58 -23.73 5.90
N LEU A 37 -7.65 -23.66 7.23
CA LEU A 37 -8.88 -23.32 7.94
C LEU A 37 -9.33 -21.89 7.63
N LEU A 38 -8.41 -20.93 7.51
CA LEU A 38 -8.73 -19.57 7.07
C LEU A 38 -9.22 -19.56 5.62
N GLN A 39 -8.56 -20.34 4.75
CA GLN A 39 -8.90 -20.39 3.33
C GLN A 39 -10.29 -20.98 3.08
N ALA A 40 -10.77 -21.85 3.97
CA ALA A 40 -12.10 -22.44 3.89
C ALA A 40 -13.22 -21.50 4.37
N LEU A 41 -12.90 -20.38 5.03
CA LEU A 41 -13.91 -19.43 5.51
C LEU A 41 -14.43 -18.57 4.36
N THR A 42 -15.76 -18.42 4.30
CA THR A 42 -16.41 -17.48 3.37
C THR A 42 -16.22 -16.03 3.80
N THR A 43 -16.13 -15.77 5.11
CA THR A 43 -15.81 -14.46 5.68
C THR A 43 -14.89 -14.63 6.88
N LEU A 44 -14.07 -13.62 7.16
CA LEU A 44 -13.15 -13.60 8.29
C LEU A 44 -13.76 -13.03 9.58
N ASN A 45 -15.03 -12.59 9.54
CA ASN A 45 -15.69 -11.91 10.67
C ASN A 45 -15.75 -12.78 11.93
N ASP A 46 -15.95 -14.08 11.75
CA ASP A 46 -16.04 -15.06 12.83
C ASP A 46 -14.76 -15.92 12.95
N ALA A 47 -13.68 -15.51 12.28
CA ALA A 47 -12.40 -16.22 12.38
C ALA A 47 -11.90 -16.21 13.83
N PRO A 48 -11.46 -17.36 14.37
CA PRO A 48 -10.97 -17.39 15.75
C PRO A 48 -9.75 -16.46 15.93
N PRO A 49 -9.65 -15.70 17.05
CA PRO A 49 -8.56 -14.74 17.25
C PRO A 49 -7.15 -15.37 17.24
N TRP A 50 -7.03 -16.64 17.61
CA TRP A 50 -5.76 -17.38 17.56
C TRP A 50 -5.31 -17.69 16.13
N LEU A 51 -6.26 -17.74 15.19
CA LEU A 51 -6.04 -17.99 13.77
C LEU A 51 -5.84 -16.68 13.00
N LEU A 52 -6.49 -15.60 13.44
CA LEU A 52 -6.43 -14.26 12.85
C LEU A 52 -5.99 -13.20 13.86
N SER A 53 -4.80 -13.38 14.45
CA SER A 53 -4.24 -12.42 15.42
C SER A 53 -3.71 -11.14 14.76
N SER A 54 -3.37 -11.22 13.48
CA SER A 54 -2.93 -10.14 12.61
C SER A 54 -3.32 -10.52 11.18
N LEU A 55 -3.73 -9.56 10.37
CA LEU A 55 -4.03 -9.76 8.96
C LEU A 55 -3.24 -8.75 8.14
N THR A 56 -2.39 -9.27 7.26
CA THR A 56 -1.68 -8.47 6.27
C THR A 56 -2.50 -8.45 4.98
N VAL A 57 -2.76 -7.25 4.47
CA VAL A 57 -3.46 -7.04 3.19
C VAL A 57 -2.51 -6.35 2.24
N ASN A 58 -2.23 -7.00 1.12
CA ASN A 58 -1.48 -6.45 0.00
C ASN A 58 -2.47 -6.07 -1.11
N VAL A 59 -2.46 -4.81 -1.54
CA VAL A 59 -3.39 -4.31 -2.55
C VAL A 59 -2.65 -3.58 -3.66
N SER A 60 -2.89 -4.01 -4.90
CA SER A 60 -2.60 -3.23 -6.11
C SER A 60 -3.85 -2.91 -6.92
N GLU A 61 -4.94 -3.66 -6.69
CA GLU A 61 -6.24 -3.48 -7.33
C GLU A 61 -7.28 -3.01 -6.29
N PRO A 62 -7.55 -1.69 -6.19
CA PRO A 62 -8.33 -1.14 -5.09
C PRO A 62 -9.79 -1.59 -5.07
N ASP A 63 -10.39 -1.85 -6.24
CA ASP A 63 -11.79 -2.27 -6.34
C ASP A 63 -12.01 -3.70 -5.81
N ALA A 64 -11.01 -4.57 -5.90
CA ALA A 64 -11.08 -5.93 -5.36
C ALA A 64 -11.13 -5.92 -3.82
N LEU A 65 -10.27 -5.13 -3.17
CA LEU A 65 -10.33 -4.94 -1.71
C LEU A 65 -11.62 -4.24 -1.28
N LEU A 66 -12.08 -3.23 -2.05
CA LEU A 66 -13.34 -2.54 -1.77
C LEU A 66 -14.53 -3.53 -1.80
N THR A 67 -14.56 -4.46 -2.75
CA THR A 67 -15.60 -5.51 -2.80
C THR A 67 -15.49 -6.47 -1.61
N TRP A 68 -14.27 -6.77 -1.15
CA TRP A 68 -14.07 -7.68 -0.02
C TRP A 68 -14.54 -7.09 1.30
N ILE A 69 -14.30 -5.81 1.54
CA ILE A 69 -14.77 -5.11 2.77
C ILE A 69 -16.29 -4.90 2.81
N ASP A 70 -17.02 -5.13 1.70
CA ASP A 70 -18.50 -5.16 1.74
C ASP A 70 -19.04 -6.39 2.50
N THR A 71 -18.24 -7.45 2.62
CA THR A 71 -18.64 -8.70 3.31
C THR A 71 -17.77 -9.03 4.52
N ASN A 72 -16.64 -8.35 4.69
CA ASN A 72 -15.68 -8.56 5.77
C ASN A 72 -15.42 -7.27 6.54
N ASN A 73 -15.20 -7.40 7.84
CA ASN A 73 -14.92 -6.29 8.72
C ASN A 73 -13.50 -5.75 8.45
N ALA A 74 -13.40 -4.53 7.91
CA ALA A 74 -12.13 -3.87 7.64
C ALA A 74 -11.28 -3.64 8.91
N ALA A 75 -11.86 -3.65 10.11
CA ALA A 75 -11.13 -3.57 11.37
C ALA A 75 -10.26 -4.81 11.66
N LEU A 76 -10.39 -5.89 10.89
CA LEU A 76 -9.49 -7.03 10.94
C LEU A 76 -8.12 -6.72 10.34
N ILE A 77 -8.03 -5.72 9.45
CA ILE A 77 -6.78 -5.35 8.79
C ILE A 77 -5.87 -4.67 9.81
N THR A 78 -4.72 -5.29 10.08
CA THR A 78 -3.69 -4.75 10.98
C THR A 78 -2.48 -4.26 10.22
N GLU A 79 -2.18 -4.82 9.06
CA GLU A 79 -1.08 -4.42 8.20
C GLU A 79 -1.60 -4.21 6.78
N LEU A 80 -1.36 -3.03 6.20
CA LEU A 80 -1.82 -2.67 4.88
C LEU A 80 -0.63 -2.28 3.99
N PHE A 81 -0.39 -3.05 2.94
CA PHE A 81 0.57 -2.76 1.90
C PHE A 81 -0.13 -2.31 0.62
N ILE A 82 0.19 -1.11 0.16
CA ILE A 82 -0.36 -0.50 -1.05
C ILE A 82 0.73 -0.48 -2.11
N TYR A 83 0.53 -1.22 -3.20
CA TYR A 83 1.35 -1.16 -4.39
C TYR A 83 0.69 -0.32 -5.47
N CYS A 84 1.35 0.77 -5.86
CA CYS A 84 0.89 1.64 -6.93
C CYS A 84 1.71 1.35 -8.20
N PRO A 85 1.20 0.58 -9.17
CA PRO A 85 1.92 0.29 -10.41
C PRO A 85 2.16 1.56 -11.22
N ALA A 86 3.23 1.55 -12.03
CA ALA A 86 3.59 2.67 -12.89
C ALA A 86 2.53 2.95 -13.97
N THR A 87 1.92 1.90 -14.51
CA THR A 87 0.82 1.97 -15.47
C THR A 87 -0.47 2.21 -14.70
N ALA A 88 -0.79 3.48 -14.50
CA ALA A 88 -1.75 3.90 -13.49
C ALA A 88 -3.19 3.42 -13.73
N ILE A 89 -3.77 2.87 -12.66
CA ILE A 89 -5.20 2.91 -12.33
C ILE A 89 -5.55 4.36 -11.97
N THR A 90 -6.76 4.80 -12.31
CA THR A 90 -7.22 6.17 -11.99
C THR A 90 -7.18 6.42 -10.46
N PRO A 91 -6.79 7.62 -9.99
CA PRO A 91 -6.80 7.95 -8.56
C PRO A 91 -8.16 7.75 -7.88
N HIS A 92 -9.25 7.78 -8.64
CA HIS A 92 -10.62 7.70 -8.14
C HIS A 92 -10.91 6.37 -7.41
N ALA A 93 -10.47 5.24 -7.96
CA ALA A 93 -10.71 3.93 -7.35
C ALA A 93 -10.03 3.84 -5.96
N TRP A 94 -8.78 4.31 -5.89
CA TRP A 94 -8.04 4.44 -4.63
C TRP A 94 -8.71 5.38 -3.63
N CYS A 95 -9.24 6.52 -4.09
CA CYS A 95 -9.94 7.46 -3.20
C CYS A 95 -11.18 6.83 -2.56
N ARG A 96 -11.96 6.05 -3.32
CA ARG A 96 -13.11 5.31 -2.76
C ARG A 96 -12.68 4.30 -1.71
N LEU A 97 -11.63 3.53 -2.01
CA LEU A 97 -11.08 2.57 -1.06
C LEU A 97 -10.60 3.27 0.22
N PHE A 98 -9.84 4.35 0.11
CA PHE A 98 -9.30 5.06 1.28
C PHE A 98 -10.39 5.75 2.10
N ASP A 99 -11.42 6.31 1.47
CA ASP A 99 -12.57 6.87 2.18
C ASP A 99 -13.22 5.78 3.05
N ARG A 100 -13.48 4.60 2.46
CA ARG A 100 -14.05 3.46 3.18
C ARG A 100 -13.15 2.97 4.32
N LEU A 101 -11.86 2.77 4.06
CA LEU A 101 -10.91 2.34 5.07
C LEU A 101 -10.73 3.37 6.20
N SER A 102 -10.79 4.67 5.92
CA SER A 102 -10.67 5.72 6.95
C SER A 102 -11.82 5.68 7.98
N GLN A 103 -12.96 5.15 7.56
CA GLN A 103 -14.16 5.00 8.38
C GLN A 103 -14.15 3.66 9.13
N GLU A 104 -13.76 2.57 8.46
CA GLU A 104 -13.98 1.20 8.95
C GLU A 104 -12.72 0.46 9.44
N ALA A 105 -11.55 0.74 8.85
CA ALA A 105 -10.30 0.06 9.19
C ALA A 105 -9.65 0.69 10.43
N THR A 106 -10.21 0.41 11.59
CA THR A 106 -9.84 1.07 12.85
C THR A 106 -8.57 0.51 13.51
N ASN A 107 -7.95 -0.53 12.96
CA ASN A 107 -6.86 -1.27 13.61
C ASN A 107 -5.55 -1.35 12.82
N ILE A 108 -5.42 -0.59 11.72
CA ILE A 108 -4.18 -0.55 10.94
C ILE A 108 -3.03 -0.08 11.85
N GLN A 109 -2.08 -0.97 12.09
CA GLN A 109 -0.85 -0.74 12.86
C GLN A 109 0.30 -0.37 11.93
N ASP A 110 0.40 -1.02 10.77
CA ASP A 110 1.45 -0.76 9.80
C ASP A 110 0.83 -0.42 8.44
N LEU A 111 1.22 0.72 7.89
CA LEU A 111 0.86 1.14 6.54
C LEU A 111 2.14 1.27 5.72
N GLN A 112 2.25 0.49 4.66
CA GLN A 112 3.32 0.60 3.68
C GLN A 112 2.77 1.00 2.32
N VAL A 113 3.40 1.98 1.67
CA VAL A 113 3.03 2.43 0.32
C VAL A 113 4.24 2.43 -0.58
N TYR A 114 4.13 1.75 -1.71
CA TYR A 114 5.15 1.69 -2.74
C TYR A 114 4.62 2.32 -4.03
N TRP A 115 5.26 3.39 -4.49
CA TRP A 115 4.99 4.00 -5.80
C TRP A 115 5.98 3.51 -6.84
N ASP A 116 5.52 2.70 -7.76
CA ASP A 116 6.35 2.25 -8.87
C ASP A 116 6.51 3.35 -9.94
N TRP A 117 7.59 3.28 -10.70
CA TRP A 117 7.86 4.16 -11.84
C TRP A 117 8.51 3.35 -12.97
N ASP A 118 7.84 3.35 -14.13
CA ASP A 118 8.42 2.92 -15.39
C ASP A 118 9.42 3.97 -15.89
N TRP A 119 10.68 3.81 -15.47
CA TRP A 119 11.79 4.66 -15.91
C TRP A 119 12.24 4.35 -17.35
N GLU A 120 11.84 3.20 -17.91
CA GLU A 120 12.16 2.77 -19.29
C GLU A 120 11.13 3.30 -20.30
N SER A 121 9.98 3.80 -19.83
CA SER A 121 8.96 4.40 -20.66
C SER A 121 9.46 5.64 -21.40
N ILE A 122 9.67 5.48 -22.71
CA ILE A 122 9.94 6.55 -23.68
C ILE A 122 8.77 7.54 -23.81
N THR A 123 7.60 7.21 -23.26
CA THR A 123 6.43 8.09 -23.17
C THR A 123 6.41 8.82 -21.83
N PRO A 124 6.62 10.15 -21.80
CA PRO A 124 6.64 10.95 -20.56
C PRO A 124 5.30 11.06 -19.82
N SER A 125 4.26 10.33 -20.23
CA SER A 125 2.86 10.61 -19.89
C SER A 125 2.34 9.84 -18.68
N MET A 126 3.01 8.78 -18.22
CA MET A 126 2.56 8.03 -17.05
C MET A 126 3.23 8.58 -15.79
N ALA A 127 2.70 9.70 -15.29
CA ALA A 127 3.21 10.35 -14.09
C ALA A 127 3.12 9.48 -12.81
N GLY A 128 2.45 8.32 -12.89
CA GLY A 128 2.16 7.45 -11.75
C GLY A 128 1.28 8.12 -10.70
N LEU A 129 0.95 7.40 -9.63
CA LEU A 129 0.23 7.97 -8.49
C LEU A 129 1.13 8.80 -7.57
N GLY A 130 2.45 8.72 -7.74
CA GLY A 130 3.46 9.41 -6.93
C GLY A 130 3.42 10.94 -6.98
N LYS A 131 2.77 11.52 -8.00
CA LYS A 131 2.52 12.97 -8.14
C LYS A 131 1.05 13.38 -7.96
N SER A 132 0.16 12.43 -7.66
CA SER A 132 -1.28 12.68 -7.55
C SER A 132 -1.65 13.29 -6.19
N LEU A 133 -2.03 14.57 -6.19
CA LEU A 133 -2.54 15.26 -4.99
C LEU A 133 -3.81 14.59 -4.45
N THR A 134 -4.72 14.18 -5.33
CA THR A 134 -5.97 13.51 -4.95
C THR A 134 -5.68 12.21 -4.20
N PHE A 135 -4.75 11.40 -4.72
CA PHE A 135 -4.34 10.14 -4.09
C PHE A 135 -3.73 10.38 -2.70
N VAL A 136 -2.72 11.25 -2.60
CA VAL A 136 -2.01 11.44 -1.32
C VAL A 136 -2.91 12.08 -0.26
N ARG A 137 -3.84 12.95 -0.66
CA ARG A 137 -4.83 13.54 0.27
C ARG A 137 -5.72 12.47 0.88
N ALA A 138 -6.26 11.59 0.03
CA ALA A 138 -7.09 10.48 0.47
C ALA A 138 -6.29 9.48 1.33
N LEU A 139 -5.06 9.17 0.95
CA LEU A 139 -4.15 8.33 1.75
C LEU A 139 -3.91 8.92 3.15
N GLY A 140 -3.69 10.24 3.24
CA GLY A 140 -3.54 10.96 4.50
C GLY A 140 -4.82 11.09 5.34
N ALA A 141 -5.94 10.48 4.92
CA ALA A 141 -7.14 10.36 5.75
C ALA A 141 -7.20 9.03 6.53
N LEU A 142 -6.33 8.06 6.20
CA LEU A 142 -6.29 6.78 6.90
C LEU A 142 -5.85 6.95 8.36
N LYS A 143 -6.47 6.16 9.24
CA LYS A 143 -6.15 6.12 10.67
C LYS A 143 -5.16 4.99 10.94
N VAL A 144 -3.88 5.33 10.97
CA VAL A 144 -2.80 4.38 11.28
C VAL A 144 -2.33 4.60 12.71
N LYS A 145 -2.22 3.53 13.48
CA LYS A 145 -1.86 3.58 14.91
C LYS A 145 -0.36 3.43 15.16
N GLY A 146 0.38 2.84 14.22
CA GLY A 146 1.80 2.55 14.38
C GLY A 146 2.64 3.19 13.28
N ASN A 147 3.21 2.35 12.42
CA ASN A 147 4.25 2.73 11.48
C ASN A 147 3.68 3.17 10.14
N LEU A 148 4.40 4.09 9.51
CA LEU A 148 4.20 4.47 8.12
C LEU A 148 5.50 4.23 7.35
N THR A 149 5.45 3.40 6.33
CA THR A 149 6.56 3.15 5.41
C THR A 149 6.21 3.67 4.03
N ILE A 150 7.09 4.48 3.44
CA ILE A 150 6.94 4.97 2.06
C ILE A 150 8.15 4.58 1.23
N CYS A 151 7.90 4.06 0.04
CA CYS A 151 8.91 3.53 -0.86
C CYS A 151 8.61 3.95 -2.31
N GLY A 152 9.62 3.82 -3.17
CA GLY A 152 9.51 4.08 -4.60
C GLY A 152 9.54 5.58 -4.90
N PHE A 153 8.73 6.00 -5.86
CA PHE A 153 8.81 7.31 -6.49
C PHE A 153 7.61 8.18 -6.16
N TYR A 154 7.81 9.09 -5.21
CA TYR A 154 6.80 10.03 -4.73
C TYR A 154 7.35 11.45 -4.75
N ALA A 155 6.44 12.42 -4.84
CA ALA A 155 6.79 13.82 -4.89
C ALA A 155 7.29 14.36 -3.54
N LYS A 156 8.08 15.43 -3.61
CA LYS A 156 8.99 15.88 -2.55
C LYS A 156 8.33 16.11 -1.20
N ASN A 157 7.10 16.66 -1.20
CA ASN A 157 6.41 17.06 0.01
C ASN A 157 5.54 15.95 0.65
N TRP A 158 5.46 14.76 0.05
CA TRP A 158 4.60 13.67 0.51
C TRP A 158 4.99 13.17 1.89
N PRO A 159 6.29 12.96 2.21
CA PRO A 159 6.68 12.50 3.53
C PRO A 159 6.26 13.47 4.64
N MET A 160 6.48 14.76 4.43
CA MET A 160 6.12 15.81 5.39
C MET A 160 4.60 15.90 5.58
N TYR A 161 3.85 15.90 4.48
CA TYR A 161 2.38 15.92 4.54
C TYR A 161 1.82 14.70 5.27
N LEU A 162 2.24 13.48 4.88
CA LEU A 162 1.75 12.25 5.50
C LEU A 162 2.12 12.16 6.97
N SER A 163 3.33 12.62 7.35
CA SER A 163 3.72 12.72 8.76
C SER A 163 2.76 13.59 9.57
N GLY A 164 2.41 14.77 9.05
CA GLY A 164 1.49 15.69 9.73
C GLY A 164 0.05 15.19 9.82
N ARG A 165 -0.36 14.32 8.88
CA ARG A 165 -1.72 13.75 8.84
C ARG A 165 -1.89 12.49 9.66
N ILE A 166 -0.93 11.57 9.58
CA ILE A 166 -0.98 10.27 10.26
C ILE A 166 -0.41 10.37 11.69
N GLY A 167 0.48 11.34 11.94
CA GLY A 167 1.08 11.55 13.26
C GLY A 167 2.36 10.75 13.51
N THR A 168 2.79 9.92 12.55
CA THR A 168 4.06 9.18 12.58
C THR A 168 4.94 9.59 11.40
N PRO A 169 6.24 9.89 11.60
CA PRO A 169 7.17 10.14 10.51
C PRO A 169 7.30 8.92 9.59
N PRO A 170 7.14 9.08 8.26
CA PRO A 170 7.37 8.00 7.32
C PRO A 170 8.83 7.51 7.36
N PHE A 171 9.01 6.20 7.31
CA PHE A 171 10.30 5.56 7.09
C PHE A 171 10.45 5.16 5.61
N ASN A 172 11.63 5.38 5.02
CA ASN A 172 11.96 4.90 3.68
C ASN A 172 13.18 3.96 3.72
N PRO A 173 12.97 2.63 3.62
CA PRO A 173 14.05 1.64 3.68
C PRO A 173 14.96 1.62 2.43
N GLN A 174 14.63 2.34 1.35
CA GLN A 174 15.45 2.36 0.13
C GLN A 174 16.56 3.42 0.17
N ILE A 175 16.38 4.48 0.96
CA ILE A 175 17.39 5.54 1.16
C ILE A 175 18.65 4.97 1.81
N SER A 176 18.51 4.02 2.75
CA SER A 176 19.65 3.37 3.40
C SER A 176 20.39 2.33 2.54
N LYS A 177 19.91 2.01 1.33
CA LYS A 177 20.48 0.97 0.45
C LYS A 177 21.50 1.49 -0.56
N GLY A 178 21.79 2.78 -0.59
CA GLY A 178 22.85 3.39 -1.40
C GLY A 178 22.39 4.55 -2.28
N ASN A 179 23.36 5.25 -2.87
CA ASN A 179 23.21 6.52 -3.57
C ASN A 179 22.30 6.46 -4.83
N GLU A 180 22.22 5.31 -5.52
CA GLU A 180 21.48 5.23 -6.79
C GLU A 180 19.97 5.44 -6.64
N TRP A 181 19.36 4.88 -5.59
CA TRP A 181 17.94 5.06 -5.31
C TRP A 181 17.62 6.50 -4.90
N GLU A 182 18.47 7.10 -4.08
CA GLU A 182 18.35 8.50 -3.68
C GLU A 182 18.40 9.41 -4.91
N ILE A 183 19.39 9.23 -5.79
CA ILE A 183 19.51 10.01 -7.03
C ILE A 183 18.28 9.83 -7.93
N ALA A 184 17.78 8.59 -8.07
CA ALA A 184 16.61 8.32 -8.91
C ALA A 184 15.34 8.99 -8.34
N LEU A 185 15.14 8.93 -7.02
CA LEU A 185 14.04 9.60 -6.35
C LEU A 185 14.16 11.13 -6.46
N GLU A 186 15.36 11.70 -6.25
CA GLU A 186 15.59 13.14 -6.43
C GLU A 186 15.25 13.60 -7.85
N ARG A 187 15.62 12.81 -8.87
CA ARG A 187 15.24 13.06 -10.26
C ARG A 187 13.73 13.01 -10.47
N TYR A 188 13.02 12.06 -9.84
CA TYR A 188 11.55 12.02 -9.90
C TYR A 188 10.91 13.28 -9.29
N GLN A 189 11.48 13.72 -8.17
CA GLN A 189 10.98 14.80 -7.33
C GLN A 189 11.23 16.19 -7.93
N PHE A 190 12.16 16.30 -8.88
CA PHE A 190 12.37 17.55 -9.61
C PHE A 190 11.08 18.00 -10.31
N GLY A 191 10.68 19.26 -10.09
CA GLY A 191 9.45 19.83 -10.63
C GLY A 191 8.19 19.49 -9.82
N THR A 192 8.32 18.81 -8.67
CA THR A 192 7.20 18.49 -7.77
C THR A 192 7.12 19.44 -6.57
N GLU A 193 7.97 20.46 -6.50
CA GLU A 193 8.10 21.36 -5.35
C GLU A 193 6.82 22.16 -5.08
N ALA A 194 6.10 22.51 -6.15
CA ALA A 194 4.82 23.22 -6.07
C ALA A 194 3.64 22.33 -5.66
N LEU A 195 3.83 21.01 -5.63
CA LEU A 195 2.79 20.08 -5.22
C LEU A 195 2.72 20.06 -3.69
N MET A 196 1.80 20.83 -3.15
CA MET A 196 1.50 20.88 -1.72
C MET A 196 0.10 20.30 -1.48
N PRO A 197 0.00 19.14 -0.80
CA PRO A 197 -1.29 18.52 -0.51
C PRO A 197 -2.08 19.28 0.56
#